data_AF-A0A1H9TBW1-F1
#
_entry.id   AF-A0A1H9TBW1-F1
#
_cell.length_a   1.000
_cell.length_b   1.000
_cell.length_c   1.000
_cell.angle_alpha   90.00
_cell.angle_beta   90.00
_cell.angle_gamma   90.00
#
_symmetry.space_group_name_H-M   'P 1'
#
loop_
_entity.id
_entity.type
_entity.pdbx_description
1 polymer ?
#
loop_
_entity_poly.entity_id
_entity_poly.type
_entity_poly.pdbx_seq_one_letter_code
_entity_poly.pdbx_strand_id
1 'polypeptide(L)'
;MLVVRLNYKTESGVFPVLSKYGFQFKGNSYEKNLKSDAFSVVMTHKNDEKVLKAVCEDEISFDGCKELYALIAHLSEHLQAEVDDKEAMLGYDSEGRPAYLYHGFTAWREFINQAKHRSMEGFTVEVFDGQKLLGRGILIQSDVSSRTKQGQKQTPFCTIISSEGEETFLGDHLNIIPVTDETGFNI
;
A
#
# COMPACT_ATOMS: atom_id res chain seq x y z
N MET A 1 12.36 -9.28 5.94
CA MET A 1 12.61 -10.02 4.68
C MET A 1 11.31 -10.53 4.07
N LEU A 2 10.98 -10.08 2.87
CA LEU A 2 9.87 -10.57 2.04
C LEU A 2 10.42 -11.29 0.80
N VAL A 3 9.83 -12.42 0.43
CA VAL A 3 10.23 -13.19 -0.74
C VAL A 3 9.02 -13.50 -1.61
N VAL A 4 9.12 -13.16 -2.90
CA VAL A 4 8.10 -13.48 -3.92
C VAL A 4 8.75 -14.19 -5.10
N ARG A 5 8.10 -15.23 -5.60
CA ARG A 5 8.50 -15.96 -6.81
C ARG A 5 7.48 -15.72 -7.91
N LEU A 6 7.98 -15.40 -9.10
CA LEU A 6 7.19 -15.34 -10.33
C LEU A 6 7.61 -16.52 -11.20
N ASN A 7 6.70 -17.49 -11.35
CA ASN A 7 6.87 -18.65 -12.22
C ASN A 7 6.33 -18.26 -13.61
N TYR A 8 7.21 -17.87 -14.51
CA TYR A 8 6.82 -17.25 -15.78
C TYR A 8 6.76 -18.26 -16.93
N LYS A 9 5.94 -17.96 -17.94
CA LYS A 9 5.78 -18.81 -19.12
C LYS A 9 6.33 -18.21 -20.40
N THR A 10 6.64 -16.91 -20.40
CA THR A 10 7.12 -16.20 -21.59
C THR A 10 8.44 -16.77 -22.14
N GLU A 11 8.53 -16.84 -23.47
CA GLU A 11 9.74 -17.23 -24.22
C GLU A 11 10.65 -16.02 -24.50
N SER A 12 10.16 -14.79 -24.29
CA SER A 12 10.89 -13.55 -24.60
C SER A 12 12.07 -13.25 -23.65
N GLY A 13 12.28 -14.10 -22.63
CA GLY A 13 13.20 -13.86 -21.53
C GLY A 13 12.71 -12.74 -20.58
N VAL A 14 13.31 -12.65 -19.40
CA VAL A 14 12.92 -11.68 -18.36
C VAL A 14 13.60 -10.32 -18.52
N PHE A 15 14.78 -10.27 -19.15
CA PHE A 15 15.60 -9.07 -19.25
C PHE A 15 14.88 -7.85 -19.88
N PRO A 16 14.17 -7.97 -21.02
CA PRO A 16 13.49 -6.82 -21.62
C PRO A 16 12.40 -6.25 -20.72
N VAL A 17 11.67 -7.13 -20.03
CA VAL A 17 10.62 -6.74 -19.09
C VAL A 17 11.22 -6.04 -17.87
N LEU A 18 12.23 -6.62 -17.23
CA LEU A 18 12.87 -6.02 -16.06
C LEU A 18 13.50 -4.66 -16.37
N SER A 19 14.17 -4.53 -17.52
CA SER A 19 14.74 -3.26 -17.96
C SER A 19 13.65 -2.20 -18.18
N LYS A 20 12.50 -2.57 -18.77
CA LYS A 20 11.34 -1.67 -18.93
C LYS A 20 10.82 -1.15 -17.58
N TYR A 21 10.86 -1.97 -16.54
CA TYR A 21 10.46 -1.58 -15.18
C TYR A 21 11.58 -0.90 -14.39
N GLY A 22 12.71 -0.59 -15.02
CA GLY A 22 13.81 0.18 -14.44
C GLY A 22 14.69 -0.62 -13.49
N PHE A 23 14.73 -1.94 -13.62
CA PHE A 23 15.74 -2.75 -12.97
C PHE A 23 17.09 -2.59 -13.67
N GLN A 24 18.15 -2.56 -12.89
CA GLN A 24 19.53 -2.54 -13.37
C GLN A 24 20.16 -3.89 -13.10
N PHE A 25 20.78 -4.49 -14.12
CA PHE A 25 21.51 -5.75 -13.94
C PHE A 25 22.87 -5.47 -13.27
N LYS A 26 23.11 -6.09 -12.12
CA LYS A 26 24.37 -5.98 -11.35
C LYS A 26 24.86 -7.36 -10.95
N GLY A 27 26.03 -7.74 -11.47
CA GLY A 27 26.64 -9.04 -11.23
C GLY A 27 25.80 -10.19 -11.78
N ASN A 28 24.95 -10.77 -10.92
CA ASN A 28 24.07 -11.89 -11.25
C ASN A 28 22.61 -11.66 -10.82
N SER A 29 22.23 -10.40 -10.59
CA SER A 29 20.90 -10.03 -10.12
C SER A 29 20.43 -8.73 -10.76
N TYR A 30 19.14 -8.48 -10.62
CA TYR A 30 18.48 -7.26 -11.07
C TYR A 30 18.07 -6.46 -9.85
N GLU A 31 18.49 -5.20 -9.76
CA GLU A 31 18.20 -4.34 -8.62
C GLU A 31 17.36 -3.15 -9.03
N LYS A 32 16.42 -2.76 -8.18
CA LYS A 32 15.62 -1.55 -8.35
C LYS A 32 15.34 -0.91 -6.99
N ASN A 33 15.64 0.36 -6.85
CA ASN A 33 15.17 1.14 -5.71
C ASN A 33 13.70 1.51 -5.92
N LEU A 34 12.91 1.36 -4.86
CA LEU A 34 11.55 1.89 -4.84
C LEU A 34 11.60 3.40 -4.66
N LYS A 35 10.53 4.10 -5.05
CA LYS A 35 10.43 5.56 -4.87
C LYS A 35 9.99 5.93 -3.46
N SER A 36 9.13 5.10 -2.88
CA SER A 36 8.51 5.31 -1.57
C SER A 36 9.46 5.02 -0.40
N ASP A 37 10.52 4.24 -0.62
CA ASP A 37 11.46 3.83 0.41
C ASP A 37 12.89 3.81 -0.11
N ALA A 38 13.86 3.95 0.80
CA ALA A 38 15.29 3.96 0.48
C ALA A 38 15.88 2.57 0.17
N PHE A 39 15.07 1.50 0.24
CA PHE A 39 15.54 0.13 0.01
C PHE A 39 15.45 -0.30 -1.46
N SER A 40 16.16 -1.40 -1.74
CA SER A 40 16.20 -2.02 -3.07
C SER A 40 15.46 -3.36 -3.10
N VAL A 41 14.77 -3.61 -4.20
CA VAL A 41 14.25 -4.93 -4.56
C VAL A 41 15.30 -5.63 -5.40
N VAL A 42 15.75 -6.80 -4.93
CA VAL A 42 16.71 -7.64 -5.64
C VAL A 42 15.97 -8.80 -6.29
N MET A 43 16.14 -8.97 -7.60
CA MET A 43 15.57 -10.08 -8.35
C MET A 43 16.67 -11.01 -8.87
N THR A 44 16.55 -12.29 -8.57
CA THR A 44 17.42 -13.35 -9.07
C THR A 44 16.66 -14.22 -10.06
N HIS A 45 17.28 -14.46 -11.21
CA HIS A 45 16.65 -15.19 -12.31
C HIS A 45 17.24 -16.59 -12.41
N LYS A 46 16.39 -17.60 -12.24
CA LYS A 46 16.70 -19.00 -12.51
C LYS A 46 16.07 -19.39 -13.84
N ASN A 47 16.85 -19.30 -14.91
CA ASN A 47 16.36 -19.52 -16.26
C ASN A 47 15.82 -20.94 -16.49
N ASP A 48 16.53 -21.95 -15.99
CA ASP A 48 16.17 -23.37 -16.20
C ASP A 48 14.84 -23.74 -15.54
N GLU A 49 14.52 -23.09 -14.43
CA GLU A 49 13.26 -23.29 -13.69
C GLU A 49 12.16 -22.33 -14.18
N LYS A 50 12.48 -21.38 -15.07
CA LYS A 50 11.63 -20.22 -15.42
C LYS A 50 11.08 -19.50 -14.18
N VAL A 51 11.95 -19.26 -13.19
CA VAL A 51 11.60 -18.57 -11.94
C VAL A 51 12.35 -17.27 -11.80
N LEU A 52 11.63 -16.21 -11.48
CA LEU A 52 12.19 -14.95 -11.02
C LEU A 52 11.88 -14.77 -9.53
N LYS A 53 12.90 -14.72 -8.69
CA LYS A 53 12.76 -14.56 -7.23
C LYS A 53 13.08 -13.12 -6.85
N ALA A 54 12.08 -12.39 -6.37
CA ALA A 54 12.22 -11.09 -5.75
C ALA A 54 12.46 -11.23 -4.24
N VAL A 55 13.44 -10.48 -3.73
CA VAL A 55 13.78 -10.40 -2.32
C VAL A 55 13.83 -8.93 -1.90
N CYS A 56 13.20 -8.63 -0.78
CA CYS A 56 13.29 -7.35 -0.08
C CYS A 56 13.75 -7.64 1.35
N GLU A 57 14.98 -7.28 1.70
CA GLU A 57 15.55 -7.63 3.00
C GLU A 57 15.10 -6.67 4.11
N ASP A 58 14.93 -5.40 3.76
CA ASP A 58 14.60 -4.31 4.68
C ASP A 58 13.14 -4.35 5.17
N GLU A 59 12.89 -3.65 6.29
CA GLU A 59 11.54 -3.32 6.74
C GLU A 59 10.88 -2.40 5.72
N ILE A 60 9.71 -2.82 5.24
CA ILE A 60 8.99 -2.13 4.18
C ILE A 60 7.90 -1.24 4.78
N SER A 61 7.87 0.04 4.39
CA SER A 61 6.78 0.91 4.81
C SER A 61 5.46 0.48 4.17
N PHE A 62 4.33 1.01 4.65
CA PHE A 62 3.04 0.77 4.00
C PHE A 62 3.01 1.30 2.56
N ASP A 63 3.69 2.41 2.28
CA ASP A 63 3.82 2.96 0.93
C ASP A 63 4.71 2.08 0.06
N GLY A 64 5.82 1.58 0.60
CA GLY A 64 6.67 0.57 -0.01
C GLY A 64 5.91 -0.69 -0.39
N CYS A 65 5.05 -1.19 0.52
CA CYS A 65 4.20 -2.35 0.28
C CYS A 65 3.28 -2.13 -0.94
N LYS A 66 2.67 -0.95 -1.06
CA LYS A 66 1.79 -0.59 -2.19
C LYS A 66 2.57 -0.51 -3.50
N GLU A 67 3.75 0.11 -3.50
CA GLU A 67 4.60 0.20 -4.68
C GLU A 67 5.09 -1.19 -5.12
N LEU A 68 5.52 -2.01 -4.16
CA LEU A 68 6.00 -3.37 -4.43
C LEU A 68 4.87 -4.27 -4.96
N TYR A 69 3.67 -4.22 -4.37
CA TYR A 69 2.49 -4.91 -4.90
C TYR A 69 2.22 -4.55 -6.36
N ALA A 70 2.19 -3.25 -6.68
CA ALA A 70 1.95 -2.77 -8.04
C ALA A 70 3.03 -3.27 -9.00
N LEU A 71 4.30 -3.22 -8.58
CA LEU A 71 5.43 -3.73 -9.35
C LEU A 71 5.29 -5.24 -9.65
N ILE A 72 5.04 -6.06 -8.63
CA ILE A 72 4.87 -7.51 -8.78
C ILE A 72 3.67 -7.84 -9.66
N ALA A 73 2.55 -7.14 -9.50
CA ALA A 73 1.36 -7.33 -10.32
C ALA A 73 1.62 -7.04 -11.81
N HIS A 74 2.29 -5.93 -12.10
CA HIS A 74 2.66 -5.58 -13.47
C HIS A 74 3.65 -6.58 -14.10
N LEU A 75 4.62 -7.06 -13.32
CA LEU A 75 5.56 -8.07 -13.78
C LEU A 75 4.87 -9.41 -14.04
N SER A 76 3.96 -9.84 -13.15
CA SER A 76 3.15 -11.05 -13.33
C SER A 76 2.35 -11.00 -14.63
N GLU A 77 1.72 -9.86 -14.93
CA GLU A 77 0.97 -9.66 -16.16
C GLU A 77 1.87 -9.75 -17.41
N HIS A 78 2.99 -9.01 -17.43
CA HIS A 78 3.89 -8.96 -18.59
C HIS A 78 4.64 -10.27 -18.84
N LEU A 79 4.96 -11.01 -17.77
CA LEU A 79 5.65 -12.29 -17.84
C LEU A 79 4.69 -13.47 -17.98
N GLN A 80 3.38 -13.22 -17.90
CA GLN A 80 2.33 -14.25 -17.77
C GLN A 80 2.68 -15.25 -16.66
N ALA A 81 3.09 -14.71 -15.51
CA ALA A 81 3.65 -15.48 -14.42
C ALA A 81 2.64 -15.74 -13.32
N GLU A 82 2.69 -16.95 -12.77
CA GLU A 82 2.02 -17.29 -11.52
C GLU A 82 2.86 -16.79 -10.35
N VAL A 83 2.23 -16.11 -9.40
CA VAL A 83 2.90 -15.52 -8.24
C VAL A 83 2.82 -16.48 -7.06
N ASP A 84 3.94 -16.73 -6.41
CA ASP A 84 4.01 -17.41 -5.10
C ASP A 84 4.68 -16.48 -4.09
N ASP A 85 3.90 -16.01 -3.13
CA ASP A 85 4.27 -14.99 -2.14
C ASP A 85 4.06 -15.50 -0.70
N LYS A 86 4.04 -16.82 -0.48
CA LYS A 86 3.85 -17.42 0.86
C LYS A 86 4.91 -17.00 1.88
N GLU A 87 6.08 -16.57 1.42
CA GLU A 87 7.18 -16.04 2.22
C GLU A 87 7.19 -14.49 2.29
N ALA A 88 6.11 -13.84 1.86
CA ALA A 88 5.91 -12.41 1.90
C ALA A 88 4.62 -12.05 2.65
N MET A 89 4.43 -12.61 3.85
CA MET A 89 3.28 -12.30 4.70
C MET A 89 3.40 -10.87 5.25
N LEU A 90 2.36 -10.06 5.07
CA LEU A 90 2.29 -8.68 5.56
C LEU A 90 1.53 -8.57 6.89
N GLY A 91 0.60 -9.49 7.15
CA GLY A 91 -0.20 -9.51 8.37
C GLY A 91 -1.53 -10.23 8.16
N TYR A 92 -2.59 -9.69 8.77
CA TYR A 92 -3.94 -10.24 8.69
C TYR A 92 -4.93 -9.17 8.23
N ASP A 93 -5.99 -9.58 7.54
CA ASP A 93 -7.11 -8.71 7.18
C ASP A 93 -8.10 -8.53 8.36
N SER A 94 -9.17 -7.79 8.12
CA SER A 94 -10.22 -7.53 9.12
C SER A 94 -11.02 -8.76 9.56
N GLU A 95 -10.89 -9.88 8.84
CA GLU A 95 -11.50 -11.18 9.17
C GLU A 95 -10.49 -12.12 9.86
N GLY A 96 -9.25 -11.66 10.10
CA GLY A 96 -8.19 -12.47 10.70
C GLY A 96 -7.56 -13.48 9.73
N ARG A 97 -7.77 -13.33 8.42
CA ARG A 97 -7.13 -14.18 7.41
C ARG A 97 -5.73 -13.66 7.09
N PRO A 98 -4.74 -14.53 6.87
CA PRO A 98 -3.40 -14.10 6.49
C PRO A 98 -3.44 -13.38 5.14
N ALA A 99 -2.73 -12.26 5.07
CA ALA A 99 -2.54 -11.47 3.87
C ALA A 99 -1.06 -11.42 3.51
N TYR A 100 -0.80 -11.71 2.24
CA TYR A 100 0.51 -11.72 1.63
C TYR A 100 0.65 -10.55 0.66
N LEU A 101 1.87 -10.29 0.22
CA LEU A 101 2.21 -9.13 -0.61
C LEU A 101 1.40 -9.05 -1.91
N TYR A 102 1.03 -10.19 -2.49
CA TYR A 102 0.20 -10.26 -3.69
C TYR A 102 -1.19 -10.83 -3.37
N HIS A 103 -1.26 -11.98 -2.70
CA HIS A 103 -2.51 -12.62 -2.32
C HIS A 103 -3.10 -12.00 -1.05
N GLY A 104 -4.30 -11.41 -1.18
CA GLY A 104 -4.99 -10.77 -0.05
C GLY A 104 -4.55 -9.33 0.23
N PHE A 105 -3.61 -8.79 -0.57
CA PHE A 105 -3.10 -7.43 -0.42
C PHE A 105 -4.19 -6.37 -0.35
N THR A 106 -5.19 -6.44 -1.23
CA THR A 106 -6.29 -5.46 -1.29
C THR A 106 -7.09 -5.41 0.02
N ALA A 107 -7.48 -6.56 0.56
CA ALA A 107 -8.25 -6.64 1.81
C ALA A 107 -7.41 -6.15 3.01
N TRP A 108 -6.13 -6.51 3.06
CA TRP A 108 -5.22 -6.00 4.08
C TRP A 108 -5.00 -4.50 3.98
N ARG A 109 -4.77 -3.96 2.78
CA ARG A 109 -4.60 -2.52 2.55
C ARG A 109 -5.84 -1.74 3.02
N GLU A 110 -7.03 -2.24 2.73
CA GLU A 110 -8.28 -1.65 3.20
C GLU A 110 -8.37 -1.66 4.73
N PHE A 111 -8.02 -2.78 5.37
CA PHE A 111 -7.97 -2.89 6.82
C PHE A 111 -6.98 -1.91 7.47
N ILE A 112 -5.75 -1.81 6.95
CA ILE A 112 -4.74 -0.87 7.45
C ILE A 112 -5.18 0.58 7.28
N ASN A 113 -5.77 0.94 6.13
CA ASN A 113 -6.31 2.28 5.93
C ASN A 113 -7.42 2.60 6.96
N GLN A 114 -8.36 1.68 7.18
CA GLN A 114 -9.40 1.86 8.20
C GLN A 114 -8.80 2.02 9.60
N ALA A 115 -7.81 1.21 9.96
CA ALA A 115 -7.11 1.31 11.23
C ALA A 115 -6.40 2.66 11.40
N LYS A 116 -5.76 3.18 10.34
CA LYS A 116 -5.14 4.52 10.35
C LYS A 116 -6.17 5.60 10.65
N HIS A 117 -7.33 5.56 10.00
CA HIS A 117 -8.41 6.51 10.25
C HIS A 117 -8.93 6.45 11.69
N ARG A 118 -9.16 5.24 12.21
CA ARG A 118 -9.54 5.05 13.62
C ARG A 118 -8.50 5.55 14.60
N SER A 119 -7.21 5.36 14.30
CA SER A 119 -6.13 5.84 15.17
C SER A 119 -6.04 7.38 15.24
N MET A 120 -6.63 8.08 14.27
CA MET A 120 -6.72 9.54 14.27
C MET A 120 -7.95 10.06 15.03
N GLU A 121 -8.88 9.19 15.44
CA GLU A 121 -10.01 9.60 16.27
C GLU A 121 -9.51 10.17 17.60
N GLY A 122 -10.06 11.32 18.00
CA GLY A 122 -9.62 12.10 19.17
C GLY A 122 -8.48 13.08 18.90
N PHE A 123 -7.85 13.07 17.72
CA PHE A 123 -6.80 14.02 17.35
C PHE A 123 -7.34 15.16 16.47
N THR A 124 -6.67 16.31 16.52
CA THR A 124 -6.94 17.42 15.60
C THR A 124 -6.53 17.01 14.18
N VAL A 125 -7.44 17.15 13.23
CA VAL A 125 -7.25 16.83 11.82
C VAL A 125 -7.68 17.99 10.93
N GLU A 126 -7.18 17.98 9.70
CA GLU A 126 -7.69 18.76 8.58
C GLU A 126 -8.35 17.83 7.58
N VAL A 127 -9.54 18.23 7.11
CA VAL A 127 -10.36 17.47 6.14
C VAL A 127 -10.31 18.20 4.81
N PHE A 128 -9.91 17.50 3.75
CA PHE A 128 -9.82 18.01 2.39
C PHE A 128 -10.73 17.25 1.44
N ASP A 129 -11.19 17.92 0.38
CA ASP A 129 -11.73 17.32 -0.83
C ASP A 129 -10.84 17.75 -2.01
N GLY A 130 -10.02 16.80 -2.49
CA GLY A 130 -8.90 17.12 -3.39
C GLY A 130 -7.91 18.08 -2.73
N GLN A 131 -7.84 19.32 -3.22
CA GLN A 131 -6.98 20.38 -2.67
C GLN A 131 -7.74 21.39 -1.78
N LYS A 132 -9.07 21.27 -1.69
CA LYS A 132 -9.89 22.22 -0.96
C LYS A 132 -10.01 21.78 0.50
N LEU A 133 -9.57 22.62 1.43
CA LEU A 133 -9.84 22.44 2.85
C LEU A 133 -11.35 22.61 3.09
N LEU A 134 -11.96 21.58 3.66
CA LEU A 134 -13.37 21.58 4.06
C LEU A 134 -13.55 21.98 5.53
N GLY A 135 -12.63 21.57 6.41
CA GLY A 135 -12.71 21.89 7.83
C GLY A 135 -11.50 21.43 8.62
N ARG A 136 -11.40 21.92 9.87
CA ARG A 136 -10.36 21.56 10.84
C ARG A 136 -11.00 21.40 12.22
N GLY A 137 -10.65 20.32 12.91
CA GLY A 137 -11.25 19.99 14.22
C GLY A 137 -10.80 18.65 14.75
N ILE A 138 -11.38 18.21 15.87
CA ILE A 138 -11.09 16.91 16.47
C ILE A 138 -11.86 15.84 15.70
N LEU A 139 -11.18 14.82 15.15
CA LEU A 139 -11.84 13.72 14.46
C LEU A 139 -12.64 12.86 15.45
N ILE A 140 -13.92 12.66 15.18
CA ILE A 140 -14.79 11.81 16.01
C ILE A 140 -14.90 10.41 15.40
N GLN A 141 -15.15 10.36 14.10
CA GLN A 141 -15.28 9.11 13.36
C GLN A 141 -15.06 9.36 11.88
N SER A 142 -14.66 8.33 11.16
CA SER A 142 -14.65 8.35 9.71
C SER A 142 -14.86 6.97 9.12
N ASP A 143 -15.51 6.93 7.96
CA ASP A 143 -15.47 5.79 7.07
C ASP A 143 -15.14 6.29 5.68
N VAL A 144 -13.86 6.12 5.31
CA VAL A 144 -13.34 6.55 4.00
C VAL A 144 -13.28 5.38 3.02
N SER A 145 -13.79 4.21 3.41
CA SER A 145 -13.74 2.99 2.60
C SER A 145 -14.96 2.89 1.67
N SER A 146 -14.71 2.53 0.41
CA SER A 146 -15.74 2.49 -0.65
C SER A 146 -16.55 1.19 -0.70
N ARG A 147 -16.48 0.35 0.34
CA ARG A 147 -17.21 -0.94 0.40
C ARG A 147 -17.84 -1.15 1.78
N THR A 148 -19.13 -1.47 1.78
CA THR A 148 -19.83 -1.97 2.97
C THR A 148 -19.95 -3.49 2.94
N LYS A 149 -20.16 -4.06 4.13
CA LYS A 149 -20.41 -5.49 4.38
C LYS A 149 -21.70 -6.06 3.75
N GLN A 150 -22.50 -5.28 3.01
CA GLN A 150 -23.82 -5.69 2.51
C GLN A 150 -24.20 -5.15 1.12
N GLY A 151 -23.24 -4.84 0.25
CA GLY A 151 -23.52 -4.53 -1.17
C GLY A 151 -24.15 -3.16 -1.45
N GLN A 152 -24.30 -2.30 -0.44
CA GLN A 152 -24.69 -0.89 -0.63
C GLN A 152 -23.46 0.01 -0.56
N LYS A 153 -23.15 0.74 -1.64
CA LYS A 153 -22.08 1.72 -1.64
C LYS A 153 -22.43 2.82 -0.62
N GLN A 154 -21.71 2.89 0.50
CA GLN A 154 -21.83 3.99 1.46
C GLN A 154 -20.95 5.14 0.98
N THR A 155 -21.49 6.36 0.98
CA THR A 155 -20.73 7.56 0.64
C THR A 155 -19.67 7.76 1.73
N PRO A 156 -18.38 7.91 1.36
CA PRO A 156 -17.34 8.14 2.34
C PRO A 156 -17.64 9.40 3.16
N PHE A 157 -17.35 9.35 4.47
CA PHE A 157 -17.66 10.42 5.39
C PHE A 157 -16.62 10.59 6.50
N CYS A 158 -16.60 11.78 7.09
CA CYS A 158 -15.94 12.01 8.37
C CYS A 158 -16.70 13.04 9.20
N THR A 159 -16.64 12.88 10.52
CA THR A 159 -17.24 13.80 11.48
C THR A 159 -16.14 14.39 12.33
N ILE A 160 -16.12 15.72 12.46
CA ILE A 160 -15.19 16.45 13.34
C ILE A 160 -15.96 17.33 14.33
N ILE A 161 -15.31 17.68 15.44
CA ILE A 161 -15.73 18.79 16.30
C ILE A 161 -14.83 20.00 15.98
N SER A 162 -15.42 21.02 15.37
CA SER A 162 -14.79 22.31 15.06
C SER A 162 -15.16 23.38 16.09
N SER A 163 -14.72 24.63 15.87
CA SER A 163 -15.18 25.79 16.66
C SER A 163 -16.67 26.07 16.50
N GLU A 164 -17.28 25.65 15.39
CA GLU A 164 -18.69 25.86 15.07
C GLU A 164 -19.58 24.70 15.58
N GLY A 165 -18.98 23.66 16.16
CA GLY A 165 -19.67 22.49 16.69
C GLY A 165 -19.34 21.22 15.90
N GLU A 166 -20.28 20.26 15.89
CA GLU A 166 -20.11 19.00 15.17
C GLU A 166 -20.42 19.18 13.69
N GLU A 167 -19.45 18.86 12.84
CA GLU A 167 -19.54 18.96 11.38
C GLU A 167 -19.30 17.58 10.76
N THR A 168 -20.15 17.20 9.80
CA THR A 168 -19.97 15.97 9.02
C THR A 168 -19.78 16.29 7.54
N PHE A 169 -18.68 15.80 6.98
CA PHE A 169 -18.35 15.93 5.56
C PHE A 169 -18.59 14.62 4.84
N LEU A 170 -19.12 14.72 3.61
CA LEU A 170 -19.41 13.60 2.70
C LEU A 170 -18.70 13.85 1.38
N GLY A 171 -18.05 12.84 0.81
CA GLY A 171 -17.42 12.98 -0.50
C GLY A 171 -16.58 11.79 -0.93
N ASP A 172 -16.48 11.54 -2.24
CA ASP A 172 -15.71 10.42 -2.79
C ASP A 172 -14.18 10.63 -2.72
N HIS A 173 -13.73 11.85 -2.44
CA HIS A 173 -12.31 12.23 -2.41
C HIS A 173 -11.89 12.88 -1.08
N LEU A 174 -12.55 12.51 0.02
CA LEU A 174 -12.19 12.97 1.35
C LEU A 174 -10.78 12.49 1.73
N ASN A 175 -9.94 13.43 2.14
CA ASN A 175 -8.61 13.17 2.67
C ASN A 175 -8.48 13.78 4.06
N ILE A 176 -8.08 12.97 5.04
CA ILE A 176 -8.00 13.35 6.45
C ILE A 176 -6.53 13.29 6.86
N ILE A 177 -5.99 14.42 7.30
CA ILE A 177 -4.58 14.55 7.68
C ILE A 177 -4.49 14.98 9.15
N PRO A 178 -3.69 14.33 10.00
CA PRO A 178 -3.49 14.78 11.37
C PRO A 178 -2.72 16.10 11.38
N VAL A 179 -3.14 17.02 12.24
CA VAL A 179 -2.37 18.22 12.53
C VAL A 179 -1.33 17.83 13.57
N THR A 180 -0.10 17.60 13.13
CA THR A 180 1.04 17.51 14.05
C THR A 180 1.41 18.93 14.45
N ASP A 181 1.27 19.26 15.73
CA ASP A 181 1.83 20.49 16.27
C ASP A 181 3.36 20.42 16.11
N GLU A 182 3.94 21.18 15.18
CA GLU A 182 5.37 21.50 15.17
C GLU A 182 5.71 22.45 16.33
N THR A 183 5.38 22.06 17.56
CA THR A 183 5.92 22.69 18.76
C THR A 183 6.99 21.79 19.32
N GLY A 184 8.23 22.06 18.88
CA GLY A 184 9.42 21.58 19.54
C GLY A 184 9.42 22.04 21.00
N PHE A 185 9.05 21.13 21.90
CA PHE A 185 9.45 21.22 23.30
C PHE A 185 10.78 20.47 23.43
N ASN A 186 11.87 21.23 23.32
CA ASN A 186 13.11 20.85 23.98
C ASN A 186 12.84 20.94 25.49
N ILE A 187 12.90 19.79 26.17
CA ILE A 187 13.11 19.74 27.62
C ILE A 187 14.61 19.88 27.87
#